data_AF-M8CYU7-F1
#
_entry.id   AF-M8CYU7-F1
#
_cell.length_a   1.000
_cell.length_b   1.000
_cell.length_c   1.000
_cell.angle_alpha   90.00
_cell.angle_beta   90.00
_cell.angle_gamma   90.00
#
_symmetry.space_group_name_H-M   'P 1'
#
loop_
_entity.id
_entity.type
_entity.pdbx_description
1 polymer ?
#
loop_
_entity_poly.entity_id
_entity_poly.type
_entity_poly.pdbx_seq_one_letter_code
_entity_poly.pdbx_strand_id
1 'polypeptide(L)'
;MRLEKRYSNLFEPFKIGKLEIKNRFVMAPMGPGGLSTPDGAFNEKGIEYYVERAKGGTGLIITGICYVENEIEKKLCLQCHVLP
;
A
#
# COMPACT_ATOMS: atom_id res chain seq x y z
N MET A 1 8.71 -25.72 2.61
CA MET A 1 9.58 -24.55 2.37
C MET A 1 10.51 -24.40 3.57
N ARG A 2 11.83 -24.56 3.37
CA ARG A 2 12.85 -24.69 4.43
C ARG A 2 13.42 -23.31 4.80
N LEU A 3 12.67 -22.51 5.56
CA LEU A 3 13.05 -21.14 5.99
C LEU A 3 13.42 -21.03 7.48
N GLU A 4 13.40 -22.14 8.23
CA GLU A 4 12.94 -22.10 9.62
C GLU A 4 13.93 -21.58 10.68
N LYS A 5 15.24 -21.50 10.43
CA LYS A 5 16.20 -21.10 11.49
C LYS A 5 16.87 -19.74 11.34
N ARG A 6 17.15 -19.27 10.11
CA ARG A 6 17.89 -18.01 9.92
C ARG A 6 17.01 -16.76 9.87
N TYR A 7 15.73 -16.92 9.54
CA TYR A 7 14.82 -15.80 9.28
C TYR A 7 13.53 -15.90 10.11
N SER A 8 13.53 -16.67 11.19
CA SER A 8 12.38 -16.81 12.09
C SER A 8 11.88 -15.46 12.59
N ASN A 9 12.80 -14.54 12.87
CA ASN A 9 12.51 -13.18 13.30
C ASN A 9 11.62 -12.38 12.33
N LEU A 10 11.55 -12.73 11.03
CA LEU A 10 10.68 -12.06 10.07
C LEU A 10 9.19 -12.34 10.34
N PHE A 11 8.88 -13.49 10.93
CA PHE A 11 7.51 -13.91 11.25
C PHE A 11 7.07 -13.51 12.65
N GLU A 12 8.01 -13.02 13.47
CA GLU A 12 7.72 -12.55 14.83
C GLU A 12 7.09 -11.15 14.83
N PRO A 13 6.13 -10.88 15.74
CA PRO A 13 5.58 -9.55 15.92
C PRO A 13 6.63 -8.50 16.31
N PHE A 14 6.37 -7.25 15.96
CA PHE A 14 7.18 -6.11 16.38
C PHE A 14 6.35 -4.83 16.50
N LYS A 15 6.92 -3.78 17.11
CA LYS A 15 6.23 -2.51 17.34
C LYS A 15 6.81 -1.37 16.51
N ILE A 16 5.94 -0.52 15.99
CA ILE A 16 6.27 0.80 15.44
C ILE A 16 5.44 1.83 16.21
N GLY A 17 6.10 2.66 17.02
CA GLY A 17 5.42 3.56 17.94
C GLY A 17 4.50 2.79 18.89
N LYS A 18 3.19 3.05 18.82
CA LYS A 18 2.16 2.37 19.62
C LYS A 18 1.50 1.18 18.90
N LEU A 19 1.79 0.96 17.62
CA LEU A 19 1.19 -0.10 16.81
C LEU A 19 1.98 -1.39 16.94
N GLU A 20 1.30 -2.51 17.20
CA GLU A 20 1.85 -3.85 17.14
C GLU A 20 1.52 -4.49 15.79
N ILE A 21 2.55 -4.99 15.11
CA ILE A 21 2.47 -5.55 13.77
C ILE A 21 2.82 -7.04 13.85
N LYS A 22 1.95 -7.87 13.25
CA LYS A 22 2.02 -9.34 13.34
C LYS A 22 3.28 -9.99 12.75
N ASN A 23 3.99 -9.32 11.84
CA ASN A 23 5.22 -9.81 11.20
C ASN A 23 5.99 -8.65 10.55
N ARG A 24 7.21 -8.91 10.09
CA ARG A 24 8.12 -7.91 9.50
C ARG A 24 8.00 -7.79 7.98
N PHE A 25 6.92 -8.29 7.38
CA PHE A 25 6.65 -8.10 5.96
C PHE A 25 5.91 -6.78 5.76
N VAL A 26 6.62 -5.79 5.20
CA VAL A 26 6.11 -4.45 4.94
C VAL A 26 6.06 -4.20 3.46
N MET A 27 4.91 -3.74 2.97
CA MET A 27 4.77 -3.25 1.61
C MET A 27 5.20 -1.79 1.53
N ALA A 28 6.17 -1.51 0.68
CA ALA A 28 6.66 -0.16 0.37
C ALA A 28 5.57 0.69 -0.31
N PRO A 29 5.66 2.03 -0.25
CA PRO A 29 4.76 2.91 -1.00
C PRO A 29 4.95 2.68 -2.50
N MET A 30 3.97 2.05 -3.12
CA MET A 30 3.92 1.82 -4.57
C MET A 30 2.96 2.83 -5.19
N GLY A 31 3.24 3.36 -6.38
CA GLY A 31 2.29 4.16 -7.15
C GLY A 31 1.59 3.32 -8.21
N PRO A 32 0.61 2.48 -7.89
CA PRO A 32 -0.06 1.65 -8.87
C PRO A 32 -0.96 2.54 -9.73
N GLY A 33 -0.49 2.84 -10.95
CA GLY A 33 -1.24 3.68 -11.87
C GLY A 33 -2.62 3.10 -12.19
N GLY A 34 -3.62 3.97 -12.32
CA GLY A 34 -5.00 3.58 -12.61
C GLY A 34 -5.81 3.03 -11.42
N LEU A 35 -5.26 3.04 -10.19
CA LEU A 35 -5.98 2.64 -8.97
C LEU A 35 -6.61 3.82 -8.21
N SER A 36 -6.63 4.99 -8.82
CA SER A 36 -7.24 6.20 -8.28
C SER A 36 -8.33 6.72 -9.20
N THR A 37 -9.30 7.41 -8.62
CA THR A 37 -10.30 8.20 -9.32
C THR A 37 -9.68 9.51 -9.85
N PRO A 38 -10.35 10.26 -10.73
CA PRO A 38 -9.87 11.56 -11.20
C PRO A 38 -9.66 12.58 -10.08
N ASP A 39 -10.42 12.45 -8.99
CA ASP A 39 -10.27 13.20 -7.74
C ASP A 39 -9.24 12.57 -6.79
N GLY A 40 -8.37 11.67 -7.25
CA GLY A 40 -7.21 11.19 -6.50
C GLY A 40 -7.53 10.26 -5.33
N ALA A 41 -8.80 10.00 -5.04
CA ALA A 41 -9.22 8.97 -4.10
C ALA A 41 -8.95 7.58 -4.69
N PHE A 42 -8.92 6.53 -3.86
CA PHE A 42 -8.82 5.16 -4.37
C PHE A 42 -10.13 4.75 -5.04
N ASN A 43 -10.03 4.16 -6.23
CA ASN A 43 -11.18 3.52 -6.88
C ASN A 43 -11.35 2.08 -6.34
N GLU A 44 -12.39 1.38 -6.80
CA GLU A 44 -12.70 0.01 -6.36
C GLU A 44 -11.53 -0.96 -6.57
N LYS A 45 -10.85 -0.88 -7.72
CA LYS A 45 -9.64 -1.68 -7.99
C LYS A 45 -8.50 -1.36 -7.03
N GLY A 46 -8.37 -0.10 -6.63
CA GLY A 46 -7.40 0.34 -5.61
C GLY A 46 -7.68 -0.26 -4.23
N ILE A 47 -8.95 -0.29 -3.84
CA ILE A 47 -9.39 -0.92 -2.59
C ILE A 47 -9.08 -2.42 -2.63
N GLU A 48 -9.53 -3.12 -3.67
CA GLU A 48 -9.27 -4.56 -3.86
C GLU A 48 -7.77 -4.87 -3.83
N TYR A 49 -6.97 -4.04 -4.50
CA TYR A 49 -5.52 -4.20 -4.54
C TYR A 49 -4.93 -4.29 -3.13
N TYR A 50 -5.24 -3.35 -2.23
CA TYR A 50 -4.71 -3.39 -0.86
C TYR A 50 -5.35 -4.50 0.00
N VAL A 51 -6.64 -4.77 -0.19
CA VAL A 51 -7.35 -5.87 0.49
C VAL A 51 -6.66 -7.21 0.24
N GLU A 52 -6.30 -7.51 -1.00
CA GLU A 52 -5.63 -8.77 -1.35
C GLU A 52 -4.22 -8.86 -0.71
N ARG A 53 -3.47 -7.75 -0.57
CA ARG A 53 -2.16 -7.76 0.13
C ARG A 53 -2.32 -7.95 1.63
N ALA A 54 -3.37 -7.40 2.22
CA ALA A 54 -3.70 -7.59 3.63
C ALA A 54 -4.09 -9.06 3.90
N LYS A 55 -4.94 -9.64 3.05
CA LYS A 55 -5.32 -11.07 3.09
C LYS A 55 -4.11 -11.99 2.93
N GLY A 56 -3.15 -11.63 2.06
CA GLY A 56 -1.90 -12.37 1.85
C GLY A 56 -0.95 -12.40 3.05
N GLY A 57 -1.28 -11.73 4.16
CA GLY A 57 -0.53 -11.82 5.40
C GLY A 57 0.51 -10.73 5.61
N THR A 58 0.55 -9.69 4.77
CA THR A 58 1.41 -8.51 4.99
C THR A 58 1.13 -7.89 6.35
N GLY A 59 2.18 -7.54 7.10
CA GLY A 59 2.08 -6.95 8.42
C GLY A 59 1.70 -5.48 8.37
N LEU A 60 2.36 -4.70 7.50
CA LEU A 60 2.12 -3.27 7.32
C LEU A 60 2.10 -2.92 5.83
N ILE A 61 1.13 -2.11 5.43
CA ILE A 61 1.02 -1.58 4.08
C ILE A 61 1.17 -0.06 4.15
N ILE A 62 2.15 0.48 3.43
CA ILE A 62 2.29 1.91 3.21
C ILE A 62 1.66 2.21 1.86
N THR A 63 0.64 3.07 1.84
CA THR A 63 -0.03 3.45 0.59
C THR A 63 0.93 4.19 -0.33
N GLY A 64 0.62 4.17 -1.62
CA GLY A 64 1.26 5.05 -2.59
C GLY A 64 1.08 6.53 -2.31
N ILE A 65 1.47 7.34 -3.29
CA ILE A 65 1.28 8.78 -3.27
C ILE A 65 -0.22 9.08 -3.10
N CYS A 66 -0.56 9.81 -2.05
CA CYS A 66 -1.89 10.32 -1.77
C CYS A 66 -1.82 11.84 -1.72
N TYR A 67 -2.68 12.51 -2.49
CA TYR A 67 -2.81 13.96 -2.43
C TYR A 67 -3.39 14.38 -1.07
N VAL A 68 -2.76 15.36 -0.43
CA VAL A 68 -3.23 15.92 0.85
C VAL A 68 -4.37 16.92 0.62
N GLU A 69 -4.33 17.61 -0.51
CA GLU A 69 -5.25 18.68 -0.90
C GLU A 69 -5.31 18.80 -2.44
N ASN A 70 -6.19 19.65 -2.96
CA ASN A 70 -6.49 19.75 -4.41
C ASN A 70 -6.41 21.18 -4.99
N GLU A 71 -6.12 22.18 -4.18
CA GLU A 71 -6.18 23.62 -4.48
C GLU A 71 -4.80 24.21 -4.81
N ILE A 72 -3.78 23.89 -4.01
CA ILE A 72 -2.41 24.42 -4.13
C ILE A 72 -1.66 23.59 -5.18
N GLU A 73 -1.60 22.28 -4.98
CA GLU A 73 -1.04 21.32 -5.93
C GLU A 73 -2.15 20.79 -6.83
N LYS A 74 -2.43 21.54 -7.90
CA LYS A 74 -3.41 21.11 -8.90
C LYS A 74 -2.99 19.76 -9.49
N LYS A 75 -3.88 18.79 -9.39
CA LYS A 75 -3.66 17.44 -9.89
C LYS A 75 -3.29 17.45 -11.37
N LEU A 76 -2.06 17.06 -11.65
CA LEU A 76 -1.73 16.50 -12.96
C LEU A 76 -2.26 15.06 -12.96
N CYS A 77 -3.57 14.85 -13.24
CA CYS A 77 -4.01 13.49 -13.58
C CYS A 77 -3.47 13.12 -14.98
N LEU A 78 -2.15 12.91 -15.07
CA LEU A 78 -1.46 12.37 -16.23
C LEU A 78 -1.88 10.92 -16.52
N GLN A 79 -2.54 10.25 -15.56
CA GLN A 79 -2.88 8.84 -15.64
C GLN A 79 -4.34 8.55 -16.01
N CYS A 80 -5.22 9.56 -15.96
CA CYS A 80 -6.63 9.42 -16.36
C CYS A 80 -6.81 9.44 -17.90
N HIS A 81 -5.82 9.95 -18.65
CA HIS A 81 -5.88 10.10 -20.11
C HIS A 81 -5.07 9.03 -20.88
N VAL A 82 -4.54 8.00 -20.20
CA VAL A 82 -3.68 6.96 -20.81
C VAL A 82 -4.25 5.54 -20.70
N LEU A 83 -5.54 5.41 -20.44
CA LEU A 83 -6.25 4.17 -20.78
C LEU A 83 -7.16 4.46 -21.97
N PRO A 84 -6.94 3.82 -23.15
CA PRO A 84 -7.94 3.81 -24.21
C PRO A 84 -9.24 3.13 -23.76
#